data_AF-A0A2M7F569-F1
#
_entry.id   AF-A0A2M7F569-F1
#
_cell.length_a   1.000
_cell.length_b   1.000
_cell.length_c   1.000
_cell.angle_alpha   90.00
_cell.angle_beta   90.00
_cell.angle_gamma   90.00
#
_symmetry.space_group_name_H-M   'P 1'
#
loop_
_entity.id
_entity.type
_entity.pdbx_description
1 polymer ?
#
loop_
_entity_poly.entity_id
_entity_poly.type
_entity_poly.pdbx_seq_one_letter_code
_entity_poly.pdbx_strand_id
1 'polypeptide(L)'
;MATQEFKDWLEQEVEVDIWLPSIDKETKLSVTRFNFLKMTGDISKHNYLRAVDVAEELKNILAKSGVDVGIEEALLALSEFYERFHTDILGYHSSTIAEFLNNIRWGIYYYLQPKFKKSIVWESREPPKYRYTYPKDLNSEFAKACYWELMNEVRSEPYMRKFKVTKWLKLRY
;
A
#
# COMPACT_ATOMS: atom_id res chain seq x y z
N MET A 1 10.93 12.41 -1.51
CA MET A 1 10.21 12.18 -0.24
C MET A 1 9.69 10.75 -0.27
N ALA A 2 9.73 10.01 0.84
CA ALA A 2 9.39 8.58 0.86
C ALA A 2 8.01 8.23 0.27
N THR A 3 7.02 9.12 0.46
CA THR A 3 5.68 8.98 -0.14
C THR A 3 5.71 9.11 -1.66
N GLN A 4 6.48 10.05 -2.20
CA GLN A 4 6.63 10.25 -3.64
C GLN A 4 7.33 9.04 -4.27
N GLU A 5 8.40 8.53 -3.66
CA GLU A 5 9.12 7.35 -4.18
C GLU A 5 8.22 6.11 -4.24
N PHE A 6 7.37 5.90 -3.24
CA PHE A 6 6.42 4.79 -3.27
C PHE A 6 5.34 5.00 -4.32
N LYS A 7 4.82 6.23 -4.43
CA LYS A 7 3.84 6.61 -5.45
C LYS A 7 4.38 6.37 -6.86
N ASP A 8 5.58 6.86 -7.16
CA ASP A 8 6.23 6.70 -8.47
C ASP A 8 6.41 5.21 -8.81
N TRP A 9 6.77 4.39 -7.80
CA TRP A 9 6.90 2.94 -7.98
C TRP A 9 5.54 2.25 -8.24
N LEU A 10 4.47 2.70 -7.59
CA LEU A 10 3.11 2.19 -7.78
C LEU A 10 2.52 2.58 -9.14
N GLU A 11 2.81 3.79 -9.63
CA GLU A 11 2.30 4.33 -10.89
C GLU A 11 3.06 3.83 -12.12
N GLN A 12 4.22 3.20 -11.93
CA GLN A 12 4.95 2.59 -13.04
C GLN A 12 4.11 1.50 -13.72
N GLU A 13 3.98 1.63 -15.03
CA GLU A 13 3.41 0.60 -15.91
C GLU A 13 4.43 -0.51 -16.18
N VAL A 14 3.97 -1.75 -16.14
CA VAL A 14 4.75 -2.96 -16.28
C VAL A 14 4.04 -3.93 -17.22
N GLU A 15 4.83 -4.71 -17.94
CA GLU A 15 4.32 -5.74 -18.83
C GLU A 15 4.52 -7.11 -18.21
N VAL A 16 3.43 -7.87 -18.10
CA VAL A 16 3.41 -9.17 -17.43
C VAL A 16 2.82 -10.22 -18.35
N ASP A 17 3.60 -11.26 -18.67
CA ASP A 17 3.09 -12.43 -19.37
C ASP A 17 2.14 -13.23 -18.47
N ILE A 18 0.98 -13.59 -19.03
CA ILE A 18 -0.07 -14.35 -18.37
C ILE A 18 -0.67 -15.39 -19.30
N TRP A 19 -0.94 -16.57 -18.74
CA TRP A 19 -1.74 -17.62 -19.34
C TRP A 19 -3.09 -17.70 -18.62
N LEU A 20 -4.18 -17.62 -19.38
CA LEU A 20 -5.56 -17.64 -18.91
C LEU A 20 -6.27 -18.89 -19.47
N PRO A 21 -6.05 -20.08 -18.86
CA PRO A 21 -6.56 -21.34 -19.39
C PRO A 21 -8.09 -21.41 -19.44
N SER A 22 -8.80 -20.73 -18.54
CA SER A 22 -10.27 -20.68 -18.52
C SER A 22 -10.89 -20.11 -19.79
N ILE A 23 -10.14 -19.28 -20.53
CA ILE A 23 -10.57 -18.63 -21.77
C ILE A 23 -9.64 -18.94 -22.95
N ASP A 24 -8.68 -19.86 -22.77
CA ASP A 24 -7.69 -20.28 -23.78
C ASP A 24 -6.91 -19.10 -24.40
N LYS A 25 -6.42 -18.18 -23.56
CA LYS A 25 -5.66 -16.98 -23.99
C LYS A 25 -4.30 -16.89 -23.32
N GLU A 26 -3.27 -16.70 -24.13
CA GLU A 26 -1.95 -16.24 -23.69
C GLU A 26 -1.74 -14.80 -24.16
N THR A 27 -1.33 -13.93 -23.26
CA THR A 27 -1.07 -12.53 -23.62
C THR A 27 -0.10 -11.88 -22.64
N LYS A 28 0.30 -10.65 -22.98
CA LYS A 28 1.13 -9.79 -22.14
C LYS A 28 0.32 -8.59 -21.70
N LEU A 29 0.01 -8.51 -20.41
CA LEU A 29 -0.79 -7.41 -19.85
C LEU A 29 0.07 -6.20 -19.56
N SER A 30 -0.38 -5.03 -20.01
CA SER A 30 0.15 -3.73 -19.58
C SER A 30 -0.68 -3.20 -18.41
N VAL A 31 -0.09 -3.17 -17.21
CA VAL A 31 -0.77 -2.74 -15.98
C VAL A 31 0.17 -1.94 -15.10
N THR A 32 -0.36 -1.01 -14.31
CA THR A 32 0.43 -0.39 -13.23
C THR A 32 0.49 -1.32 -12.02
N ARG A 33 1.53 -1.16 -11.20
CA ARG A 33 1.61 -1.91 -9.94
C ARG A 33 0.45 -1.61 -9.01
N PHE A 34 0.00 -0.36 -8.99
CA PHE A 34 -1.19 0.04 -8.26
C PHE A 34 -2.44 -0.75 -8.69
N ASN A 35 -2.67 -0.88 -10.01
CA ASN A 35 -3.87 -1.54 -10.53
C ASN A 35 -3.94 -3.00 -10.09
N PHE A 36 -2.87 -3.79 -10.30
CA PHE A 36 -2.94 -5.21 -9.92
C PHE A 36 -3.02 -5.40 -8.39
N LEU A 37 -2.37 -4.55 -7.59
CA LEU A 37 -2.47 -4.61 -6.12
C LEU A 37 -3.88 -4.31 -5.64
N LYS A 38 -4.53 -3.31 -6.24
CA LYS A 38 -5.94 -2.98 -5.96
C LYS A 38 -6.85 -4.13 -6.35
N MET A 39 -6.75 -4.62 -7.59
CA MET A 39 -7.60 -5.68 -8.11
C MET A 39 -7.48 -6.97 -7.29
N THR A 40 -6.26 -7.43 -7.00
CA THR A 40 -6.02 -8.60 -6.13
C THR A 40 -6.58 -8.38 -4.72
N GLY A 41 -6.39 -7.18 -4.16
CA GLY A 41 -6.98 -6.79 -2.89
C GLY A 41 -8.52 -6.81 -2.89
N ASP A 42 -9.17 -6.51 -4.00
CA ASP A 42 -10.63 -6.54 -4.10
C ASP A 42 -11.18 -7.95 -4.35
N ILE A 43 -10.48 -8.78 -5.13
CA ILE A 43 -10.80 -10.21 -5.32
C ILE A 43 -10.73 -10.98 -4.00
N SER A 44 -9.69 -10.76 -3.19
CA SER A 44 -9.49 -11.47 -1.91
C SER A 44 -10.62 -11.27 -0.88
N LYS A 45 -11.48 -10.27 -1.05
CA LYS A 45 -12.54 -9.92 -0.08
C LYS A 45 -13.85 -10.70 -0.25
N HIS A 46 -13.86 -11.78 -1.04
CA HIS A 46 -15.00 -12.71 -1.23
C HIS A 46 -16.38 -12.02 -1.43
N ASN A 47 -16.43 -10.89 -2.15
CA ASN A 47 -17.67 -10.17 -2.43
C ASN A 47 -18.00 -10.23 -3.92
N TYR A 48 -19.11 -10.89 -4.27
CA TYR A 48 -19.54 -11.09 -5.66
C TYR A 48 -19.79 -9.77 -6.41
N LEU A 49 -20.31 -8.73 -5.75
CA LEU A 49 -20.52 -7.42 -6.39
C LEU A 49 -19.19 -6.79 -6.82
N ARG A 50 -18.13 -6.96 -6.03
CA ARG A 50 -16.78 -6.46 -6.38
C ARG A 50 -16.14 -7.29 -7.49
N ALA A 51 -16.51 -8.56 -7.62
CA ALA A 51 -15.98 -9.41 -8.69
C ALA A 51 -16.41 -8.89 -10.07
N VAL A 52 -17.62 -8.35 -10.22
CA VAL A 52 -18.09 -7.76 -11.49
C VAL A 52 -17.29 -6.50 -11.84
N ASP A 53 -17.11 -5.58 -10.90
CA ASP A 53 -16.32 -4.36 -11.12
C ASP A 53 -14.86 -4.69 -11.49
N VAL A 54 -14.27 -5.67 -10.81
CA VAL A 54 -12.90 -6.12 -11.11
C VAL A 54 -12.82 -6.86 -12.45
N ALA A 55 -13.85 -7.62 -12.84
CA ALA A 55 -13.92 -8.27 -14.14
C ALA A 55 -14.03 -7.25 -15.28
N GLU A 56 -14.81 -6.16 -15.11
CA GLU A 56 -14.80 -5.05 -16.06
C GLU A 56 -13.42 -4.37 -16.15
N GLU A 57 -12.74 -4.18 -15.01
CA GLU A 57 -11.36 -3.66 -15.01
C GLU A 57 -10.40 -4.61 -15.76
N LEU A 58 -10.48 -5.93 -15.53
CA LEU A 58 -9.69 -6.94 -16.21
C LEU A 58 -9.97 -6.97 -17.72
N LYS A 59 -11.24 -6.94 -18.12
CA LYS A 59 -11.64 -6.87 -19.53
C LYS A 59 -11.02 -5.66 -20.23
N ASN A 60 -11.03 -4.50 -19.60
CA ASN A 60 -10.42 -3.29 -20.16
C ASN A 60 -8.90 -3.41 -20.31
N ILE A 61 -8.23 -4.07 -19.36
CA ILE A 61 -6.78 -4.35 -19.42
C ILE A 61 -6.47 -5.34 -20.56
N LEU A 62 -7.27 -6.40 -20.69
CA LEU A 62 -7.15 -7.38 -21.78
C LEU A 62 -7.35 -6.73 -23.15
N ALA A 63 -8.38 -5.88 -23.28
CA ALA A 63 -8.66 -5.17 -24.53
C ALA A 63 -7.51 -4.22 -24.93
N LYS A 64 -6.91 -3.51 -23.96
CA LYS A 64 -5.69 -2.70 -24.20
C LYS A 64 -4.50 -3.54 -24.67
N SER A 65 -4.48 -4.81 -24.28
CA SER A 65 -3.44 -5.78 -24.65
C SER A 65 -3.80 -6.58 -25.92
N GLY A 66 -4.84 -6.16 -26.65
CA GLY A 66 -5.26 -6.78 -27.91
C GLY A 66 -6.14 -8.03 -27.76
N VAL A 67 -6.63 -8.33 -26.56
CA VAL A 67 -7.50 -9.47 -26.27
C VAL A 67 -8.91 -8.97 -25.97
N ASP A 68 -9.82 -9.13 -26.93
CA ASP A 68 -11.23 -8.80 -26.73
C ASP A 68 -11.97 -9.99 -26.08
N VAL A 69 -12.66 -9.73 -24.98
CA VAL A 69 -13.40 -10.73 -24.19
C VAL A 69 -14.72 -10.16 -23.68
N GLY A 70 -15.70 -11.04 -23.50
CA GLY A 70 -16.92 -10.74 -22.78
C GLY A 70 -16.71 -10.60 -21.26
N ILE A 71 -17.72 -10.08 -20.56
CA ILE A 71 -17.67 -9.99 -19.09
C ILE A 71 -17.65 -11.37 -18.41
N GLU A 72 -18.32 -12.37 -19.00
CA GLU A 72 -18.33 -13.74 -18.49
C GLU A 72 -16.94 -14.39 -18.57
N GLU A 73 -16.26 -14.22 -19.69
CA GLU A 73 -14.87 -14.66 -19.88
C GLU A 73 -13.92 -13.95 -18.90
N ALA A 74 -14.08 -12.64 -18.70
CA ALA A 74 -13.29 -11.89 -17.73
C ALA A 74 -13.53 -12.37 -16.28
N LEU A 75 -14.77 -12.72 -15.93
CA LEU A 75 -15.11 -13.31 -14.63
C LEU A 75 -14.43 -14.68 -14.42
N LEU A 76 -14.40 -15.52 -15.45
CA LEU A 76 -13.72 -16.82 -15.41
C LEU A 76 -12.21 -16.66 -15.23
N ALA A 77 -11.61 -15.65 -15.88
CA ALA A 77 -10.18 -15.38 -15.81
C ALA A 77 -9.70 -14.74 -14.47
N LEU A 78 -10.62 -14.34 -13.58
CA LEU A 78 -10.25 -13.66 -12.32
C LEU A 78 -9.39 -14.52 -11.40
N SER A 79 -9.62 -15.84 -11.32
CA SER A 79 -8.82 -16.71 -10.45
C SER A 79 -7.38 -16.84 -10.93
N GLU A 80 -7.18 -16.90 -12.25
CA GLU A 80 -5.87 -17.02 -12.89
C GLU A 80 -5.11 -15.70 -12.81
N PHE A 81 -5.81 -14.59 -13.02
CA PHE A 81 -5.28 -13.25 -12.75
C PHE A 81 -4.86 -13.13 -11.28
N TYR A 82 -5.71 -13.55 -10.35
CA TYR A 82 -5.38 -13.49 -8.93
C TYR A 82 -4.14 -14.32 -8.61
N GLU A 83 -4.07 -15.57 -9.05
CA GLU A 83 -2.91 -16.43 -8.82
C GLU A 83 -1.63 -15.77 -9.34
N ARG A 84 -1.64 -15.28 -10.58
CA ARG A 84 -0.46 -14.66 -11.20
C ARG A 84 0.01 -13.40 -10.45
N PHE A 85 -0.91 -12.50 -10.13
CA PHE A 85 -0.56 -11.20 -9.58
C PHE A 85 -0.42 -11.19 -8.06
N HIS A 86 -1.22 -11.99 -7.34
CA HIS A 86 -1.17 -12.09 -5.88
C HIS A 86 -0.12 -13.10 -5.40
N THR A 87 -0.07 -14.30 -5.98
CA THR A 87 0.83 -15.34 -5.46
C THR A 87 2.25 -15.13 -5.96
N ASP A 88 2.44 -14.90 -7.26
CA ASP A 88 3.79 -14.78 -7.82
C ASP A 88 4.36 -13.35 -7.66
N ILE A 89 3.66 -12.36 -8.22
CA ILE A 89 4.20 -11.00 -8.40
C ILE A 89 4.20 -10.21 -7.09
N LEU A 90 3.10 -10.24 -6.34
CA LEU A 90 3.06 -9.62 -5.02
C LEU A 90 4.04 -10.31 -4.06
N GLY A 91 4.21 -11.63 -4.14
CA GLY A 91 5.27 -12.36 -3.43
C GLY A 91 6.65 -11.77 -3.71
N TYR A 92 6.98 -11.56 -4.98
CA TYR A 92 8.23 -10.93 -5.43
C TYR A 92 8.41 -9.49 -4.90
N HIS A 93 7.34 -8.68 -4.89
CA HIS A 93 7.40 -7.28 -4.44
C HIS A 93 7.21 -7.08 -2.94
N SER A 94 6.83 -8.10 -2.18
CA SER A 94 6.49 -8.01 -0.75
C SER A 94 7.53 -7.26 0.08
N SER A 95 8.81 -7.62 -0.08
CA SER A 95 9.92 -6.96 0.60
C SER A 95 10.08 -5.50 0.17
N THR A 96 9.89 -5.21 -1.12
CA THR A 96 9.98 -3.86 -1.70
C THR A 96 8.88 -2.96 -1.14
N ILE A 97 7.64 -3.45 -1.07
CA ILE A 97 6.52 -2.75 -0.43
C ILE A 97 6.83 -2.51 1.05
N ALA A 98 7.36 -3.51 1.76
CA ALA A 98 7.75 -3.37 3.16
C ALA A 98 8.83 -2.29 3.36
N GLU A 99 9.81 -2.17 2.46
CA GLU A 99 10.79 -1.09 2.49
C GLU A 99 10.13 0.27 2.34
N PHE A 100 9.25 0.45 1.35
CA PHE A 100 8.54 1.72 1.12
C PHE A 100 7.69 2.11 2.33
N LEU A 101 6.90 1.19 2.87
CA LEU A 101 6.07 1.44 4.05
C LEU A 101 6.92 1.79 5.28
N ASN A 102 8.05 1.10 5.48
CA ASN A 102 8.97 1.40 6.57
C ASN A 102 9.60 2.80 6.40
N ASN A 103 9.97 3.17 5.17
CA ASN A 103 10.50 4.51 4.88
C ASN A 103 9.46 5.61 5.13
N ILE A 104 8.17 5.37 4.81
CA ILE A 104 7.08 6.28 5.15
C ILE A 104 6.92 6.40 6.66
N ARG A 105 6.91 5.28 7.40
CA ARG A 105 6.84 5.27 8.87
C ARG A 105 7.95 6.09 9.50
N TRP A 106 9.19 5.90 9.04
CA TRP A 106 10.32 6.71 9.47
C TRP A 106 10.16 8.19 9.07
N GLY A 107 9.63 8.46 7.87
CA GLY A 107 9.33 9.82 7.42
C GLY A 107 8.35 10.55 8.34
N ILE A 108 7.25 9.89 8.74
CA ILE A 108 6.28 10.40 9.70
C ILE A 108 6.94 10.68 11.05
N TYR A 109 7.74 9.73 11.56
CA TYR A 109 8.48 9.90 12.81
C TYR A 109 9.35 11.16 12.78
N TYR A 110 10.24 11.28 11.79
CA TYR A 110 11.14 12.44 11.67
C TYR A 110 10.38 13.77 11.47
N TYR A 111 9.29 13.74 10.69
CA TYR A 111 8.46 14.92 10.45
C TYR A 111 7.83 15.44 11.74
N LEU A 112 7.37 14.54 12.61
CA LEU A 112 6.69 14.90 13.86
C LEU A 112 7.64 15.15 15.04
N GLN A 113 8.88 14.67 15.00
CA GLN A 113 9.87 14.85 16.08
C GLN A 113 10.03 16.30 16.57
N PRO A 114 10.16 17.32 15.71
CA PRO A 114 10.27 18.71 16.16
C PRO A 114 9.04 19.18 16.94
N LYS A 115 7.85 18.73 16.54
CA LYS A 115 6.59 19.06 17.23
C LYS A 115 6.48 18.33 18.57
N PHE A 116 6.78 17.04 18.57
CA PHE A 116 6.84 16.21 19.77
C PHE A 116 7.75 16.83 20.84
N LYS A 117 9.02 17.12 20.48
CA LYS A 117 10.02 17.71 21.39
C LYS A 117 9.60 19.05 22.00
N LYS A 118 8.90 19.88 21.24
CA LYS A 118 8.35 21.16 21.73
C LYS A 118 7.13 20.98 22.63
N SER A 119 6.40 19.89 22.46
CA SER A 119 5.11 19.70 23.12
C SER A 119 5.22 18.98 24.46
N ILE A 120 6.20 18.09 24.63
CA ILE A 120 6.34 17.28 25.85
C ILE A 120 6.78 18.14 27.04
N VAL A 121 6.04 18.02 28.14
CA VAL A 121 6.31 18.64 29.43
C VAL A 121 6.48 17.53 30.45
N TRP A 122 7.64 17.45 31.05
CA TRP A 122 7.92 16.51 32.14
C TRP A 122 7.53 17.13 33.47
N GLU A 123 6.72 16.42 34.23
CA GLU A 123 6.29 16.81 35.57
C GLU A 123 7.08 16.01 36.60
N SER A 124 7.67 16.71 37.57
CA SER A 124 8.39 16.08 38.67
C SER A 124 7.40 15.40 39.62
N ARG A 125 7.31 14.06 39.52
CA ARG A 125 6.92 13.12 40.59
C ARG A 125 7.61 11.78 40.33
N GLU A 126 7.81 10.98 41.36
CA GLU A 126 8.13 9.55 41.19
C GLU A 126 6.82 8.75 41.12
N PRO A 127 6.53 8.01 40.03
CA PRO A 127 7.25 7.93 38.75
C PRO A 127 7.01 9.17 37.85
N PRO A 128 7.95 9.47 36.93
CA PRO A 128 7.90 10.67 36.10
C PRO A 128 6.61 10.73 35.28
N LYS A 129 5.83 11.77 35.53
CA LYS A 129 4.62 12.08 34.77
C LYS A 129 4.98 12.99 33.60
N TYR A 130 4.25 12.88 32.51
CA TYR A 130 4.39 13.78 31.38
C TYR A 130 3.03 14.18 30.86
N ARG A 131 3.01 15.32 30.19
CA ARG A 131 1.87 15.79 29.41
C ARG A 131 2.34 16.44 28.12
N TYR A 132 1.41 16.70 27.21
CA TYR A 132 1.68 17.50 26.03
C TYR A 132 1.00 18.86 26.11
N THR A 133 1.66 19.88 25.54
CA THR A 133 1.01 21.14 25.19
C THR A 133 0.30 21.00 23.85
N TYR A 134 -0.92 21.52 23.78
CA TYR A 134 -1.75 21.46 22.58
C TYR A 134 -1.59 22.74 21.75
N PRO A 135 -1.65 22.65 20.41
CA PRO A 135 -1.83 23.82 19.55
C PRO A 135 -3.05 24.65 19.97
N LYS A 136 -2.97 25.98 19.86
CA LYS A 136 -4.05 26.88 20.29
C LYS A 136 -5.37 26.69 19.53
N ASP A 137 -5.28 26.28 18.26
CA ASP A 137 -6.46 26.09 17.40
C ASP A 137 -7.18 24.74 17.68
N LEU A 138 -6.63 23.94 18.58
CA LEU A 138 -7.07 22.58 18.87
C LEU A 138 -8.08 22.59 20.04
N ASN A 139 -9.30 22.99 19.72
CA ASN A 139 -10.35 23.30 20.72
C ASN A 139 -11.26 22.12 21.09
N SER A 140 -11.30 21.07 20.26
CA SER A 140 -12.12 19.88 20.52
C SER A 140 -11.40 18.88 21.42
N GLU A 141 -12.08 18.34 22.43
CA GLU A 141 -11.54 17.28 23.29
C GLU A 141 -11.19 16.01 22.49
N PHE A 142 -11.98 15.67 21.47
CA PHE A 142 -11.65 14.57 20.57
C PHE A 142 -10.33 14.80 19.83
N ALA A 143 -10.14 16.00 19.29
CA ALA A 143 -8.91 16.34 18.60
C ALA A 143 -7.71 16.29 19.55
N LYS A 144 -7.87 16.73 20.82
CA LYS A 144 -6.81 16.67 21.84
C LYS A 144 -6.45 15.22 22.16
N ALA A 145 -7.44 14.32 22.24
CA ALA A 145 -7.21 12.89 22.41
C ALA A 145 -6.41 12.30 21.24
N CYS A 146 -6.79 12.57 19.99
CA CYS A 146 -6.02 12.13 18.82
C CYS A 146 -4.60 12.68 18.80
N TYR A 147 -4.42 13.95 19.17
CA TYR A 147 -3.09 14.55 19.28
C TYR A 147 -2.23 13.86 20.35
N TRP A 148 -2.83 13.56 21.50
CA TRP A 148 -2.15 12.85 22.60
C TRP A 148 -1.68 11.47 22.16
N GLU A 149 -2.54 10.68 21.51
CA GLU A 149 -2.20 9.38 20.95
C GLU A 149 -1.07 9.49 19.93
N LEU A 150 -1.17 10.43 18.98
CA LEU A 150 -0.14 10.66 17.98
C LEU A 150 1.22 11.01 18.61
N MET A 151 1.25 11.88 19.61
CA MET A 151 2.49 12.25 20.31
C MET A 151 3.09 11.07 21.08
N ASN A 152 2.26 10.17 21.62
CA ASN A 152 2.73 8.94 22.25
C ASN A 152 3.29 7.93 21.27
N GLU A 153 2.67 7.76 20.10
CA GLU A 153 3.19 6.90 19.03
C GLU A 153 4.56 7.36 18.55
N VAL A 154 4.78 8.67 18.43
CA VAL A 154 6.08 9.23 18.00
C VAL A 154 7.08 9.43 19.13
N ARG A 155 6.72 9.13 20.38
CA ARG A 155 7.64 9.22 21.53
C ARG A 155 8.76 8.18 21.43
N SER A 156 8.45 7.04 20.84
CA SER A 156 9.40 5.95 20.62
C SER A 156 9.78 5.86 19.15
N GLU A 157 11.03 5.49 18.88
CA GLU A 157 11.46 5.20 17.53
C GLU A 157 10.67 4.00 16.94
N PRO A 158 10.44 3.98 15.61
CA PRO A 158 9.92 2.80 14.94
C PRO A 158 10.75 1.54 15.27
N TYR A 159 10.08 0.47 15.69
CA TYR A 159 10.75 -0.80 16.04
C TYR A 159 11.58 -1.40 14.90
N MET A 160 11.10 -1.26 13.66
CA MET A 160 11.79 -1.74 12.47
C MET A 160 12.85 -0.73 12.03
N ARG A 161 14.13 -1.10 12.07
CA ARG A 161 15.21 -0.29 11.51
C ARG A 161 15.00 -0.08 10.02
N LYS A 162 15.53 1.02 9.47
CA LYS A 162 15.59 1.19 8.02
C LYS A 162 16.38 0.04 7.40
N PHE A 163 15.88 -0.46 6.28
CA PHE A 163 16.54 -1.48 5.48
C PHE A 163 16.38 -1.14 4.00
N LYS A 164 17.16 -1.80 3.16
CA LYS A 164 17.09 -1.63 1.71
C LYS A 164 17.05 -2.99 1.05
N VAL A 165 16.03 -3.22 0.25
CA VAL A 165 15.89 -4.40 -0.59
C VAL A 165 16.78 -4.24 -1.81
N THR A 166 17.35 -5.35 -2.25
CA THR A 166 18.18 -5.39 -3.45
C THR A 166 17.41 -4.85 -4.66
N LYS A 167 18.09 -4.09 -5.53
CA LYS A 167 17.48 -3.52 -6.74
C LYS A 167 16.84 -4.60 -7.62
N TRP A 168 17.37 -5.82 -7.58
CA TRP A 168 16.89 -6.94 -8.40
C TRP A 168 15.51 -7.47 -8.02
N LEU A 169 14.98 -7.11 -6.84
CA LEU A 169 13.60 -7.41 -6.40
C LEU A 169 12.64 -6.22 -6.62
N LYS A 170 13.09 -5.20 -7.37
CA LYS A 170 12.32 -3.99 -7.70
C LYS A 170 12.10 -3.79 -9.19
N LEU A 171 12.78 -4.58 -10.03
CA LEU A 171 12.92 -4.34 -11.48
C LEU A 171 12.02 -5.22 -12.34
N ARG A 172 11.64 -6.42 -11.87
CA ARG A 172 10.79 -7.33 -12.65
C ARG A 172 9.35 -7.17 -12.19
N TYR A 173 8.46 -6.92 -13.14
CA TYR A 173 7.05 -6.61 -12.88
C TYR A 173 6.88 -5.38 -11.97
#